data_AF-M0GUD5-F1
#
_entry.id   AF-M0GUD5-F1
#
_cell.length_a   1.000
_cell.length_b   1.000
_cell.length_c   1.000
_cell.angle_alpha   90.00
_cell.angle_beta   90.00
_cell.angle_gamma   90.00
#
_symmetry.space_group_name_H-M   'P 1'
#
loop_
_entity.id
_entity.type
_entity.pdbx_description
1 polymer ?
#
loop_
_entity_poly.entity_id
_entity_poly.type
_entity_poly.pdbx_seq_one_letter_code
_entity_poly.pdbx_strand_id
1 'polypeptide(L)'
;MDDISRAEEKQLVDDLIRGLEGALSELGIDSKPFKQATHGEIKLHKTIFLGVDWAGIPVQYSWHTYGPDLGNSVPSTEGVQPTALSEIPHPFTPSVRPGVTDTYPSPKQYEDFYLDIEVGEFEGLDEILEADLHDFLHDFYTENAPPRFKQLYLHNVELQRFLWDDEETLSVLFVDEDYCRDLGRIISDVHGELLKHDLFDEVVEPFIAYTDLVEDVYMKLARSDQDELSGDPRTIIRELGDFYHDYAWKYVAETISRETPHGIDKNEIRQGASDELQFLDENYDEFLRNLEELCAEAGLVPSPSDYYLDASDSPLKDSVSELAETYDEINSR
;
A
#
# COMPACT_ATOMS: atom_id res chain seq x y z
N MET A 1 -21.76 20.10 -12.69
CA MET A 1 -22.29 18.72 -12.79
C MET A 1 -23.70 18.77 -12.24
N ASP A 2 -24.65 18.19 -12.95
CA ASP A 2 -25.97 17.95 -12.39
C ASP A 2 -25.82 16.98 -11.20
N ASP A 3 -26.43 17.29 -10.06
CA ASP A 3 -26.43 16.40 -8.91
C ASP A 3 -27.15 15.09 -9.29
N ILE A 4 -26.39 13.99 -9.34
CA ILE A 4 -26.96 12.65 -9.46
C ILE A 4 -27.42 12.17 -8.07
N SER A 5 -28.47 11.36 -8.02
CA SER A 5 -28.90 10.71 -6.79
C SER A 5 -28.08 9.46 -6.48
N ARG A 6 -28.07 9.00 -5.22
CA ARG A 6 -27.44 7.72 -4.84
C ARG A 6 -27.96 6.52 -5.65
N ALA A 7 -29.23 6.57 -6.08
CA ALA A 7 -29.80 5.53 -6.93
C ALA A 7 -29.21 5.56 -8.35
N GLU A 8 -28.97 6.76 -8.89
CA GLU A 8 -28.34 6.94 -10.20
C GLU A 8 -26.84 6.59 -10.14
N GLU A 9 -26.15 6.93 -9.04
CA GLU A 9 -24.76 6.51 -8.81
C GLU A 9 -24.62 4.98 -8.85
N LYS A 10 -25.48 4.27 -8.11
CA LYS A 10 -25.52 2.81 -8.15
C LYS A 10 -25.78 2.27 -9.55
N GLN A 11 -26.70 2.88 -10.31
CA GLN A 11 -26.97 2.46 -11.69
C GLN A 11 -25.77 2.63 -12.61
N LEU A 12 -24.99 3.70 -12.44
CA LEU A 12 -23.75 3.91 -13.20
C LEU A 12 -22.68 2.88 -12.86
N VAL A 13 -22.53 2.55 -11.58
CA VAL A 13 -21.62 1.49 -11.14
C VAL A 13 -22.08 0.12 -11.66
N ASP A 14 -23.38 -0.19 -11.62
CA ASP A 14 -23.94 -1.42 -12.19
C ASP A 14 -23.67 -1.52 -13.70
N ASP A 15 -23.77 -0.42 -14.46
CA ASP A 15 -23.46 -0.41 -15.89
C ASP A 15 -21.98 -0.63 -16.19
N LEU A 16 -21.10 -0.07 -15.35
CA LEU A 16 -19.65 -0.27 -15.43
C LEU A 16 -19.30 -1.73 -15.13
N ILE A 17 -19.88 -2.32 -14.08
CA ILE A 17 -19.69 -3.74 -13.74
C ILE A 17 -20.18 -4.63 -14.88
N ARG A 18 -21.35 -4.34 -15.45
CA ARG A 18 -21.85 -5.07 -16.62
C ARG A 18 -20.92 -4.99 -17.81
N GLY A 19 -20.32 -3.83 -18.07
CA GLY A 19 -19.29 -3.69 -19.11
C GLY A 19 -18.08 -4.57 -18.85
N LEU A 20 -17.59 -4.61 -17.60
CA LEU A 20 -16.51 -5.52 -17.19
C LEU A 20 -16.91 -6.99 -17.40
N GLU A 21 -18.12 -7.39 -16.99
CA GLU A 21 -18.64 -8.74 -17.20
C GLU A 21 -18.77 -9.12 -18.68
N GLY A 22 -19.13 -8.15 -19.54
CA GLY A 22 -19.12 -8.29 -21.00
C GLY A 22 -17.72 -8.55 -21.53
N ALA A 23 -16.74 -7.73 -21.12
CA ALA A 23 -15.35 -7.87 -21.56
C ALA A 23 -14.75 -9.22 -21.13
N LEU A 24 -15.00 -9.64 -19.89
CA LEU A 24 -14.61 -10.96 -19.39
C LEU A 24 -15.20 -12.09 -20.25
N SER A 25 -16.47 -11.96 -20.66
CA SER A 25 -17.13 -12.95 -21.51
C SER A 25 -16.55 -12.98 -22.92
N GLU A 26 -16.24 -11.84 -23.51
CA GLU A 26 -15.69 -11.73 -24.86
C GLU A 26 -14.26 -12.27 -24.94
N LEU A 27 -13.44 -12.02 -23.91
CA LEU A 27 -12.09 -12.57 -23.77
C LEU A 27 -12.10 -14.08 -23.47
N GLY A 28 -13.25 -14.65 -23.11
CA GLY A 28 -13.38 -16.06 -22.76
C GLY A 28 -12.74 -16.40 -21.42
N ILE A 29 -12.65 -15.42 -20.52
CA ILE A 29 -12.11 -15.58 -19.17
C ILE A 29 -13.05 -16.45 -18.34
N ASP A 30 -12.48 -17.33 -17.52
CA ASP A 30 -13.22 -18.27 -16.69
C ASP A 30 -14.09 -17.58 -15.63
N SER A 31 -15.09 -18.31 -15.12
CA SER A 31 -15.99 -17.81 -14.06
C SER A 31 -15.21 -17.42 -12.79
N LYS A 32 -15.64 -16.36 -12.11
CA LYS A 32 -15.02 -15.82 -10.89
C LYS A 32 -13.53 -15.44 -11.06
N PRO A 33 -13.14 -14.68 -12.09
CA PRO A 33 -11.72 -14.41 -12.38
C PRO A 33 -11.01 -13.72 -11.21
N PHE A 34 -11.62 -12.67 -10.64
CA PHE A 34 -11.09 -11.96 -9.48
C PHE A 34 -11.09 -12.80 -8.18
N LYS A 35 -11.84 -13.90 -8.11
CA LYS A 35 -11.73 -14.82 -6.97
C LYS A 35 -10.50 -15.73 -7.11
N GLN A 36 -10.16 -16.08 -8.35
CA GLN A 36 -9.05 -16.97 -8.66
C GLN A 36 -7.73 -16.23 -8.73
N ALA A 37 -7.76 -14.95 -9.09
CA ALA A 37 -6.61 -14.07 -9.09
C ALA A 37 -6.04 -13.87 -7.68
N THR A 38 -4.72 -13.82 -7.59
CA THR A 38 -4.01 -13.36 -6.40
C THR A 38 -4.44 -11.93 -6.08
N HIS A 39 -4.81 -11.68 -4.82
CA HIS A 39 -5.28 -10.37 -4.36
C HIS A 39 -6.42 -9.78 -5.20
N GLY A 40 -7.29 -10.62 -5.75
CA GLY A 40 -8.24 -10.17 -6.77
C GLY A 40 -9.31 -9.19 -6.26
N GLU A 41 -9.50 -9.04 -4.94
CA GLU A 41 -10.30 -7.95 -4.37
C GLU A 41 -9.65 -6.58 -4.63
N ILE A 42 -8.34 -6.45 -4.37
CA ILE A 42 -7.59 -5.22 -4.65
C ILE A 42 -7.61 -4.92 -6.15
N LYS A 43 -7.30 -5.93 -6.98
CA LYS A 43 -7.34 -5.79 -8.45
C LYS A 43 -8.71 -5.40 -8.97
N LEU A 44 -9.78 -5.97 -8.41
CA LEU A 44 -11.16 -5.62 -8.79
C LEU A 44 -11.44 -4.15 -8.47
N HIS A 45 -11.15 -3.68 -7.26
CA HIS A 45 -11.37 -2.27 -6.90
C HIS A 45 -10.62 -1.32 -7.85
N LYS A 46 -9.39 -1.66 -8.28
CA LYS A 46 -8.61 -0.83 -9.21
C LYS A 46 -9.13 -0.87 -10.62
N THR A 47 -9.50 -2.06 -11.08
CA THR A 47 -10.11 -2.23 -12.41
C THR A 47 -11.39 -1.40 -12.51
N ILE A 48 -12.25 -1.44 -11.48
CA ILE A 48 -13.47 -0.64 -11.42
C ILE A 48 -13.14 0.86 -11.35
N PHE A 49 -12.11 1.25 -10.58
CA PHE A 49 -11.66 2.64 -10.51
C PHE A 49 -11.19 3.17 -11.88
N LEU A 50 -10.50 2.38 -12.70
CA LEU A 50 -10.06 2.80 -14.03
C LEU A 50 -11.25 3.17 -14.92
N GLY A 51 -12.32 2.37 -14.89
CA GLY A 51 -13.57 2.72 -15.57
C GLY A 51 -14.25 3.96 -14.99
N VAL A 52 -14.15 4.16 -13.67
CA VAL A 52 -14.69 5.35 -12.99
C VAL A 52 -13.98 6.61 -13.45
N ASP A 53 -12.65 6.60 -13.45
CA ASP A 53 -11.81 7.74 -13.82
C ASP A 53 -11.93 8.06 -15.32
N TRP A 54 -11.85 7.03 -16.18
CA TRP A 54 -12.03 7.17 -17.62
C TRP A 54 -13.37 7.81 -17.99
N ALA A 55 -14.46 7.35 -17.37
CA ALA A 55 -15.80 7.86 -17.64
C ALA A 55 -16.12 9.17 -16.90
N GLY A 56 -15.30 9.58 -15.93
CA GLY A 56 -15.55 10.71 -15.05
C GLY A 56 -16.86 10.58 -14.27
N ILE A 57 -17.25 9.36 -13.88
CA ILE A 57 -18.49 9.16 -13.12
C ILE A 57 -18.32 9.68 -11.69
N PRO A 58 -19.31 10.41 -11.14
CA PRO A 58 -19.22 11.01 -9.82
C PRO A 58 -19.56 9.98 -8.73
N VAL A 59 -18.84 8.86 -8.72
CA VAL A 59 -18.96 7.79 -7.73
C VAL A 59 -18.14 8.11 -6.49
N GLN A 60 -18.61 7.65 -5.34
CA GLN A 60 -17.90 7.74 -4.08
C GLN A 60 -16.62 6.89 -4.09
N TYR A 61 -15.53 7.48 -3.63
CA TYR A 61 -14.29 6.79 -3.31
C TYR A 61 -13.37 7.67 -2.47
N SER A 62 -12.41 7.08 -1.78
CA SER A 62 -11.23 7.75 -1.23
C SER A 62 -9.99 6.92 -1.47
N TRP A 63 -8.80 7.53 -1.35
CA TRP A 63 -7.53 6.81 -1.44
C TRP A 63 -7.14 6.24 -0.07
N HIS A 64 -6.87 4.94 -0.01
CA HIS A 64 -6.64 4.15 1.20
C HIS A 64 -5.37 3.29 1.09
N THR A 65 -5.26 2.23 1.89
CA THR A 65 -4.14 1.29 2.02
C THR A 65 -3.61 0.84 0.66
N TYR A 66 -4.50 0.41 -0.22
CA TYR A 66 -4.13 -0.03 -1.56
C TYR A 66 -4.50 0.97 -2.64
N GLY A 67 -4.71 2.26 -2.35
CA GLY A 67 -5.18 3.25 -3.32
C GLY A 67 -6.70 3.42 -3.29
N PRO A 68 -7.39 3.72 -4.42
CA PRO A 68 -8.79 4.12 -4.39
C PRO A 68 -9.67 2.97 -3.93
N ASP A 69 -10.50 3.24 -2.92
CA ASP A 69 -11.51 2.34 -2.41
C ASP A 69 -12.89 2.96 -2.64
N LEU A 70 -13.75 2.22 -3.36
CA LEU A 70 -15.12 2.62 -3.64
C LEU A 70 -16.11 1.99 -2.64
N GLY A 71 -15.60 1.32 -1.60
CA GLY A 71 -16.36 0.69 -0.54
C GLY A 71 -17.42 -0.27 -1.09
N ASN A 72 -18.63 -0.18 -0.55
CA ASN A 72 -19.75 -1.05 -0.91
C ASN A 72 -20.30 -0.84 -2.33
N SER A 73 -19.74 0.09 -3.11
CA SER A 73 -20.07 0.23 -4.53
C SER A 73 -19.46 -0.89 -5.36
N VAL A 74 -18.34 -1.48 -4.94
CA VAL A 74 -17.73 -2.62 -5.62
C VAL A 74 -18.40 -3.92 -5.13
N PRO A 75 -18.84 -4.82 -6.03
CA PRO A 75 -19.32 -6.13 -5.63
C PRO A 75 -18.18 -6.98 -5.09
N SER A 76 -18.51 -8.06 -4.37
CA SER A 76 -17.50 -9.05 -4.02
C SER A 76 -16.90 -9.69 -5.28
N THR A 77 -15.70 -10.26 -5.16
CA THR A 77 -15.03 -11.00 -6.26
C THR A 77 -15.86 -12.16 -6.81
N GLU A 78 -16.81 -12.69 -6.03
CA GLU A 78 -17.76 -13.70 -6.50
C GLU A 78 -18.93 -13.12 -7.30
N GLY A 79 -19.24 -11.85 -7.11
CA GLY A 79 -20.34 -11.15 -7.74
C GLY A 79 -20.09 -10.81 -9.21
N VAL A 80 -18.82 -10.70 -9.62
CA VAL A 80 -18.42 -10.40 -11.01
C VAL A 80 -18.26 -11.69 -11.79
N GLN A 81 -19.12 -11.89 -12.79
CA GLN A 81 -19.09 -13.08 -13.65
C GLN A 81 -19.06 -12.72 -15.14
N PRO A 82 -18.31 -13.47 -15.97
CA PRO A 82 -18.42 -13.35 -17.41
C PRO A 82 -19.88 -13.48 -17.85
N THR A 83 -20.42 -12.42 -18.44
CA THR A 83 -21.83 -12.35 -18.90
C THR A 83 -21.84 -11.74 -20.29
N ALA A 84 -22.26 -12.52 -21.29
CA ALA A 84 -22.29 -12.04 -22.66
C ALA A 84 -23.16 -10.79 -22.80
N LEU A 85 -22.72 -9.82 -23.60
CA LEU A 85 -23.42 -8.55 -23.80
C LEU A 85 -24.91 -8.72 -24.20
N SER A 86 -25.26 -9.80 -24.90
CA SER A 86 -26.65 -10.11 -25.26
C SER A 86 -27.56 -10.43 -24.09
N GLU A 87 -26.98 -10.81 -22.95
CA GLU A 87 -27.69 -11.15 -21.70
C GLU A 87 -27.76 -9.94 -20.74
N ILE A 88 -26.94 -8.91 -20.99
CA ILE A 88 -26.92 -7.68 -20.22
C ILE A 88 -28.18 -6.85 -20.52
N PRO A 89 -28.92 -6.37 -19.51
CA PRO A 89 -30.05 -5.48 -19.72
C PRO A 89 -29.59 -4.14 -20.32
N HIS A 90 -30.29 -3.69 -21.37
CA HIS A 90 -30.06 -2.35 -21.96
C HIS A 90 -28.59 -2.05 -22.34
N PRO A 91 -27.88 -2.96 -23.05
CA PRO A 91 -26.41 -2.88 -23.17
C PRO A 91 -25.91 -1.65 -23.94
N PHE A 92 -26.77 -1.03 -24.75
CA PHE A 92 -26.44 0.12 -25.59
C PHE A 92 -26.94 1.46 -25.04
N THR A 93 -27.49 1.48 -23.82
CA THR A 93 -28.05 2.69 -23.21
C THR A 93 -27.74 2.73 -21.72
N PRO A 94 -27.20 3.83 -21.19
CA PRO A 94 -27.00 3.97 -19.74
C PRO A 94 -28.31 3.82 -18.97
N SER A 95 -28.24 3.22 -17.79
CA SER A 95 -29.36 2.90 -16.89
C SER A 95 -29.90 4.11 -16.13
N VAL A 96 -29.33 5.30 -16.33
CA VAL A 96 -29.74 6.56 -15.69
C VAL A 96 -30.87 7.27 -16.46
N ARG A 97 -31.47 8.31 -15.85
CA ARG A 97 -32.60 9.02 -16.44
C ARG A 97 -32.25 9.70 -17.78
N PRO A 98 -33.21 9.79 -18.72
CA PRO A 98 -33.03 10.55 -19.97
C PRO A 98 -32.65 12.01 -19.69
N GLY A 99 -31.60 12.50 -20.37
CA GLY A 99 -31.02 13.84 -20.18
C GLY A 99 -29.71 13.84 -19.38
N VAL A 100 -29.47 12.78 -18.61
CA VAL A 100 -28.15 12.46 -18.01
C VAL A 100 -27.45 11.38 -18.84
N THR A 101 -28.22 10.54 -19.54
CA THR A 101 -27.76 9.45 -20.43
C THR A 101 -26.72 9.88 -21.48
N ASP A 102 -26.77 11.12 -21.96
CA ASP A 102 -25.82 11.60 -22.98
C ASP A 102 -24.43 11.93 -22.39
N THR A 103 -24.27 11.81 -21.06
CA THR A 103 -23.06 12.17 -20.33
C THR A 103 -22.22 10.96 -19.94
N TYR A 104 -22.82 9.77 -19.81
CA TYR A 104 -22.17 8.60 -19.27
C TYR A 104 -22.15 7.42 -20.25
N PRO A 105 -21.12 6.55 -20.20
CA PRO A 105 -21.02 5.39 -21.07
C PRO A 105 -22.12 4.36 -20.81
N SER A 106 -22.55 3.68 -21.86
CA SER A 106 -23.38 2.46 -21.79
C SER A 106 -22.54 1.23 -21.40
N PRO A 107 -23.15 0.12 -20.94
CA PRO A 107 -22.43 -1.12 -20.68
C PRO A 107 -21.55 -1.58 -21.84
N LYS A 108 -21.98 -1.43 -23.09
CA LYS A 108 -21.16 -1.73 -24.27
C LYS A 108 -19.89 -0.87 -24.34
N GLN A 109 -20.00 0.42 -24.05
CA GLN A 109 -18.83 1.30 -24.10
C GLN A 109 -17.83 0.98 -22.97
N TYR A 110 -18.32 0.55 -21.80
CA TYR A 110 -17.46 0.02 -20.76
C TYR A 110 -16.82 -1.31 -21.15
N GLU A 111 -17.55 -2.22 -21.80
CA GLU A 111 -16.97 -3.44 -22.37
C GLU A 111 -15.84 -3.11 -23.34
N ASP A 112 -16.07 -2.20 -24.30
CA ASP A 112 -15.04 -1.77 -25.25
C ASP A 112 -13.82 -1.17 -24.53
N PHE A 113 -14.04 -0.35 -23.49
CA PHE A 113 -12.96 0.18 -22.66
C PHE A 113 -12.15 -0.92 -21.97
N TYR A 114 -12.81 -1.91 -21.37
CA TYR A 114 -12.14 -3.00 -20.65
C TYR A 114 -11.46 -4.01 -21.56
N LEU A 115 -11.89 -4.12 -22.82
CA LEU A 115 -11.20 -4.94 -23.83
C LEU A 115 -9.84 -4.34 -24.21
N ASP A 116 -9.74 -3.01 -24.22
CA ASP A 116 -8.54 -2.26 -24.62
C ASP A 116 -7.85 -1.58 -23.42
N ILE A 117 -8.08 -2.07 -22.20
CA ILE A 117 -7.53 -1.44 -20.98
C ILE A 117 -6.02 -1.67 -20.88
N GLU A 118 -5.27 -0.63 -20.55
CA GLU A 118 -3.82 -0.68 -20.35
C GLU A 118 -3.48 -0.06 -18.99
N VAL A 119 -2.55 -0.68 -18.26
CA VAL A 119 -1.99 -0.13 -17.01
C VAL A 119 -0.49 -0.39 -17.02
N GLY A 120 0.32 0.64 -17.30
CA GLY A 120 1.77 0.50 -17.44
C GLY A 120 2.15 -0.52 -18.49
N GLU A 121 2.77 -1.63 -18.08
CA GLU A 121 3.17 -2.72 -18.98
C GLU A 121 2.08 -3.78 -19.23
N PHE A 122 0.93 -3.72 -18.53
CA PHE A 122 -0.14 -4.71 -18.66
C PHE A 122 -1.16 -4.31 -19.73
N GLU A 123 -1.23 -5.10 -20.81
CA GLU A 123 -2.14 -4.91 -21.94
C GLU A 123 -3.37 -5.84 -21.80
N GLY A 124 -4.46 -5.32 -21.24
CA GLY A 124 -5.75 -6.01 -21.14
C GLY A 124 -6.03 -6.66 -19.78
N LEU A 125 -7.27 -7.15 -19.62
CA LEU A 125 -7.74 -7.74 -18.37
C LEU A 125 -7.02 -9.03 -17.97
N ASP A 126 -6.62 -9.86 -18.93
CA ASP A 126 -5.91 -11.12 -18.65
C ASP A 126 -4.59 -10.85 -17.93
N GLU A 127 -3.79 -9.92 -18.46
CA GLU A 127 -2.50 -9.57 -17.86
C GLU A 127 -2.67 -8.90 -16.50
N ILE A 128 -3.67 -8.03 -16.33
CA ILE A 128 -4.01 -7.44 -15.02
C ILE A 128 -4.37 -8.54 -14.00
N LEU A 129 -5.16 -9.53 -14.39
CA LEU A 129 -5.57 -10.62 -13.51
C LEU A 129 -4.40 -11.52 -13.10
N GLU A 130 -3.43 -11.74 -14.00
CA GLU A 130 -2.25 -12.57 -13.78
C GLU A 130 -1.07 -11.84 -13.11
N ALA A 131 -1.03 -10.50 -13.17
CA ALA A 131 0.08 -9.69 -12.68
C ALA A 131 0.45 -9.97 -11.21
N ASP A 132 1.74 -9.83 -10.87
CA ASP A 132 2.13 -9.67 -9.48
C ASP A 132 1.43 -8.44 -8.87
N LEU A 133 1.03 -8.52 -7.59
CA LEU A 133 0.30 -7.44 -6.96
C LEU A 133 1.11 -6.14 -6.95
N HIS A 134 2.39 -6.22 -6.58
CA HIS A 134 3.22 -5.04 -6.39
C HIS A 134 3.62 -4.42 -7.73
N ASP A 135 3.85 -5.22 -8.78
CA ASP A 135 4.09 -4.69 -10.13
C ASP A 135 2.83 -3.97 -10.64
N PHE A 136 1.66 -4.60 -10.48
CA PHE A 136 0.38 -3.97 -10.83
C PHE A 136 0.14 -2.67 -10.08
N LEU A 137 0.35 -2.65 -8.76
CA LEU A 137 0.16 -1.44 -7.95
C LEU A 137 1.17 -0.33 -8.33
N HIS A 138 2.42 -0.68 -8.61
CA HIS A 138 3.42 0.28 -9.04
C HIS A 138 2.99 1.01 -10.32
N ASP A 139 2.58 0.26 -11.35
CA ASP A 139 2.13 0.81 -12.63
C ASP A 139 0.81 1.57 -12.49
N PHE A 140 -0.14 1.00 -11.74
CA PHE A 140 -1.39 1.65 -11.42
C PHE A 140 -1.18 3.00 -10.73
N TYR A 141 -0.31 3.08 -9.72
CA TYR A 141 -0.02 4.34 -9.03
C TYR A 141 0.76 5.32 -9.90
N THR A 142 1.67 4.83 -10.73
CA THR A 142 2.44 5.65 -11.69
C THR A 142 1.54 6.42 -12.64
N GLU A 143 0.35 5.92 -12.94
CA GLU A 143 -0.60 6.57 -13.83
C GLU A 143 -1.70 7.31 -13.05
N ASN A 144 -2.28 6.66 -12.04
CA ASN A 144 -3.57 7.04 -11.46
C ASN A 144 -3.47 7.71 -10.09
N ALA A 145 -2.34 7.60 -9.39
CA ALA A 145 -2.22 8.15 -8.04
C ALA A 145 -2.38 9.68 -8.02
N PRO A 146 -3.04 10.25 -6.99
CA PRO A 146 -3.20 11.69 -6.85
C PRO A 146 -1.81 12.32 -6.86
N PRO A 147 -1.55 13.39 -7.66
CA PRO A 147 -0.21 13.93 -7.82
C PRO A 147 0.47 14.30 -6.49
N ARG A 148 -0.31 14.67 -5.47
CA ARG A 148 0.16 14.98 -4.12
C ARG A 148 0.74 13.77 -3.39
N PHE A 149 0.22 12.57 -3.61
CA PHE A 149 0.56 11.36 -2.84
C PHE A 149 1.23 10.27 -3.69
N LYS A 150 1.38 10.50 -5.01
CA LYS A 150 1.92 9.52 -5.95
C LYS A 150 3.26 8.92 -5.51
N GLN A 151 4.25 9.75 -5.16
CA GLN A 151 5.57 9.25 -4.76
C GLN A 151 5.50 8.45 -3.45
N LEU A 152 4.68 8.90 -2.49
CA LEU A 152 4.48 8.18 -1.24
C LEU A 152 3.89 6.78 -1.47
N TYR A 153 2.90 6.65 -2.35
CA TYR A 153 2.36 5.34 -2.73
C TYR A 153 3.37 4.45 -3.44
N LEU A 154 4.24 5.01 -4.30
CA LEU A 154 5.27 4.25 -5.00
C LEU A 154 6.32 3.70 -4.03
N HIS A 155 6.84 4.53 -3.12
CA HIS A 155 7.78 4.07 -2.09
C HIS A 155 7.13 3.11 -1.09
N ASN A 156 5.84 3.28 -0.81
CA ASN A 156 5.07 2.29 -0.05
C ASN A 156 5.04 0.92 -0.75
N VAL A 157 4.87 0.86 -2.08
CA VAL A 157 4.89 -0.43 -2.80
C VAL A 157 6.26 -1.11 -2.67
N GLU A 158 7.35 -0.35 -2.72
CA GLU A 158 8.70 -0.88 -2.53
C GLU A 158 8.88 -1.47 -1.13
N LEU A 159 8.45 -0.75 -0.08
CA LEU A 159 8.52 -1.24 1.30
C LEU A 159 7.60 -2.44 1.54
N GLN A 160 6.38 -2.39 1.01
CA GLN A 160 5.43 -3.49 1.12
C GLN A 160 5.96 -4.75 0.46
N ARG A 161 6.52 -4.64 -0.75
CA ARG A 161 7.14 -5.76 -1.45
C ARG A 161 8.28 -6.35 -0.64
N PHE A 162 9.15 -5.51 -0.09
CA PHE A 162 10.27 -5.96 0.73
C PHE A 162 9.81 -6.80 1.92
N LEU A 163 8.83 -6.30 2.69
CA LEU A 163 8.30 -7.01 3.85
C LEU A 163 7.59 -8.32 3.43
N TRP A 164 6.80 -8.27 2.36
CA TRP A 164 6.06 -9.43 1.84
C TRP A 164 6.98 -10.56 1.38
N ASP A 165 7.99 -10.24 0.56
CA ASP A 165 8.92 -11.23 0.03
C ASP A 165 9.66 -11.96 1.17
N ASP A 166 9.97 -11.24 2.24
CA ASP A 166 10.63 -11.80 3.41
C ASP A 166 9.73 -12.68 4.28
N GLU A 167 8.43 -12.41 4.38
CA GLU A 167 7.50 -13.30 5.08
C GLU A 167 7.48 -14.73 4.50
N GLU A 168 7.57 -14.82 3.17
CA GLU A 168 7.47 -16.10 2.46
C GLU A 168 8.83 -16.76 2.24
N THR A 169 9.85 -15.97 1.90
CA THR A 169 11.09 -16.49 1.33
C THR A 169 12.34 -16.22 2.16
N LEU A 170 12.25 -15.40 3.22
CA LEU A 170 13.42 -14.98 3.99
C LEU A 170 14.27 -16.16 4.41
N SER A 171 15.53 -16.12 4.02
CA SER A 171 16.55 -17.00 4.53
C SER A 171 17.59 -16.14 5.22
N VAL A 172 17.67 -16.31 6.54
CA VAL A 172 18.54 -15.54 7.45
C VAL A 172 20.00 -15.52 6.98
N LEU A 173 20.44 -16.54 6.23
CA LEU A 173 21.79 -16.61 5.66
C LEU A 173 22.09 -15.56 4.59
N PHE A 174 21.06 -14.92 4.02
CA PHE A 174 21.20 -13.86 3.02
C PHE A 174 20.94 -12.47 3.58
N VAL A 175 20.61 -12.35 4.88
CA VAL A 175 20.51 -11.06 5.54
C VAL A 175 21.93 -10.62 5.91
N ASP A 176 22.44 -9.61 5.23
CA ASP A 176 23.75 -9.03 5.46
C ASP A 176 23.69 -7.50 5.55
N GLU A 177 24.84 -6.85 5.69
CA GLU A 177 24.91 -5.38 5.80
C GLU A 177 24.43 -4.65 4.53
N ASP A 178 24.53 -5.28 3.35
CA ASP A 178 24.06 -4.68 2.11
C ASP A 178 22.53 -4.79 2.05
N TYR A 179 21.96 -5.92 2.49
CA TYR A 179 20.52 -6.13 2.66
C TYR A 179 19.89 -5.08 3.59
N CYS A 180 20.46 -4.89 4.79
CA CYS A 180 19.99 -3.87 5.73
C CYS A 180 20.12 -2.45 5.16
N ARG A 181 21.15 -2.18 4.35
CA ARG A 181 21.34 -0.87 3.73
C ARG A 181 20.28 -0.58 2.68
N ASP A 182 19.87 -1.59 1.92
CA ASP A 182 18.81 -1.44 0.92
C ASP A 182 17.45 -1.22 1.59
N LEU A 183 17.14 -1.96 2.67
CA LEU A 183 15.98 -1.68 3.52
C LEU A 183 15.97 -0.24 4.05
N GLY A 184 17.08 0.21 4.65
CA GLY A 184 17.17 1.56 5.21
C GLY A 184 17.02 2.66 4.15
N ARG A 185 17.39 2.41 2.89
CA ARG A 185 17.11 3.33 1.77
C ARG A 185 15.62 3.39 1.45
N ILE A 186 14.96 2.25 1.32
CA ILE A 186 13.51 2.16 1.07
C ILE A 186 12.73 2.91 2.16
N ILE A 187 13.06 2.65 3.43
CA ILE A 187 12.46 3.34 4.58
C ILE A 187 12.73 4.86 4.54
N SER A 188 13.97 5.25 4.25
CA SER A 188 14.33 6.67 4.14
C SER A 188 13.55 7.40 3.05
N ASP A 189 13.26 6.75 1.93
CA ASP A 189 12.48 7.33 0.83
C ASP A 189 11.02 7.56 1.25
N VAL A 190 10.40 6.61 1.97
CA VAL A 190 9.06 6.78 2.55
C VAL A 190 9.04 7.93 3.58
N HIS A 191 10.00 7.97 4.51
CA HIS A 191 10.12 9.08 5.47
C HIS A 191 10.29 10.43 4.78
N GLY A 192 11.10 10.46 3.73
CA GLY A 192 11.32 11.63 2.90
C GLY A 192 10.03 12.17 2.29
N GLU A 193 9.14 11.32 1.81
CA GLU A 193 7.83 11.74 1.29
C GLU A 193 6.86 12.19 2.38
N LEU A 194 6.80 11.49 3.53
CA LEU A 194 5.94 11.88 4.64
C LEU A 194 6.31 13.28 5.17
N LEU A 195 7.60 13.54 5.37
CA LEU A 195 8.12 14.82 5.89
C LEU A 195 7.91 16.01 4.93
N LYS A 196 7.57 15.79 3.66
CA LYS A 196 7.26 16.88 2.72
C LYS A 196 5.88 17.50 2.96
N HIS A 197 5.03 16.85 3.73
CA HIS A 197 3.64 17.26 3.92
C HIS A 197 3.30 17.38 5.41
N ASP A 198 2.96 18.60 5.81
CA ASP A 198 2.41 18.94 7.14
C ASP A 198 1.19 18.11 7.55
N LEU A 199 0.49 17.56 6.55
CA LEU A 199 -0.61 16.63 6.75
C LEU A 199 -0.23 15.41 7.62
N PHE A 200 1.03 14.97 7.59
CA PHE A 200 1.49 13.78 8.30
C PHE A 200 2.23 14.07 9.61
N ASP A 201 2.21 15.31 10.12
CA ASP A 201 2.94 15.70 11.33
C ASP A 201 2.63 14.78 12.55
N GLU A 202 1.38 14.32 12.66
CA GLU A 202 0.92 13.44 13.74
C GLU A 202 1.28 11.95 13.51
N VAL A 203 1.58 11.55 12.27
CA VAL A 203 1.81 10.14 11.88
C VAL A 203 3.29 9.83 11.69
N VAL A 204 4.11 10.84 11.37
CA VAL A 204 5.55 10.66 11.09
C VAL A 204 6.28 10.04 12.26
N GLU A 205 6.08 10.54 13.49
CA GLU A 205 6.77 10.00 14.68
C GLU A 205 6.39 8.54 14.96
N PRO A 206 5.10 8.16 15.01
CA PRO A 206 4.69 6.75 15.12
C PRO A 206 5.26 5.85 14.02
N PHE A 207 5.23 6.32 12.76
CA PHE A 207 5.72 5.54 11.62
C PHE A 207 7.24 5.32 11.71
N ILE A 208 8.01 6.34 12.06
CA ILE A 208 9.46 6.24 12.28
C ILE A 208 9.75 5.24 13.40
N ALA A 209 9.03 5.30 14.53
CA ALA A 209 9.24 4.38 15.64
C ALA A 209 9.03 2.92 15.23
N TYR A 210 8.02 2.65 14.40
CA TYR A 210 7.82 1.32 13.82
C TYR A 210 8.97 0.92 12.89
N THR A 211 9.39 1.78 11.97
CA THR A 211 10.46 1.44 11.02
C THR A 211 11.83 1.30 11.69
N ASP A 212 12.09 2.05 12.78
CA ASP A 212 13.29 1.91 13.59
C ASP A 212 13.35 0.49 14.19
N LEU A 213 12.22 -0.03 14.69
CA LEU A 213 12.11 -1.41 15.17
C LEU A 213 12.37 -2.42 14.04
N VAL A 214 11.83 -2.18 12.84
CA VAL A 214 12.08 -3.02 11.66
C VAL A 214 13.58 -3.05 11.35
N GLU A 215 14.23 -1.90 11.22
CA GLU A 215 15.67 -1.82 10.95
C GLU A 215 16.49 -2.52 12.04
N ASP A 216 16.12 -2.35 13.32
CA ASP A 216 16.75 -3.02 14.45
C ASP A 216 16.67 -4.54 14.36
N VAL A 217 15.51 -5.08 13.98
CA VAL A 217 15.31 -6.52 13.78
C VAL A 217 16.18 -7.04 12.64
N TYR A 218 16.20 -6.38 11.49
CA TYR A 218 17.03 -6.81 10.36
C TYR A 218 18.53 -6.67 10.65
N MET A 219 18.96 -5.61 11.35
CA MET A 219 20.33 -5.46 11.79
C MET A 219 20.75 -6.57 12.76
N LYS A 220 19.85 -6.99 13.67
CA LYS A 220 20.13 -8.11 14.58
C LYS A 220 20.23 -9.42 13.81
N LEU A 221 19.37 -9.65 12.83
CA LEU A 221 19.43 -10.83 11.95
C LEU A 221 20.75 -10.88 11.18
N ALA A 222 21.21 -9.75 10.62
CA ALA A 222 22.48 -9.68 9.87
C ALA A 222 23.71 -10.02 10.71
N ARG A 223 23.64 -9.84 12.03
CA ARG A 223 24.77 -10.01 12.96
C ARG A 223 24.71 -11.29 13.80
N SER A 224 23.56 -11.96 13.82
CA SER A 224 23.37 -13.15 14.66
C SER A 224 23.78 -14.42 13.91
N ASP A 225 24.49 -15.32 14.60
CA ASP A 225 24.60 -16.69 14.14
C ASP A 225 23.24 -17.39 14.32
N GLN A 226 22.83 -18.26 13.39
CA GLN A 226 21.50 -18.92 13.45
C GLN A 226 21.22 -19.67 14.76
N ASP A 227 22.28 -20.10 15.47
CA ASP A 227 22.18 -20.81 16.75
C ASP A 227 21.89 -19.87 17.94
N GLU A 228 21.97 -18.56 17.78
CA GLU A 228 21.71 -17.55 18.83
C GLU A 228 20.26 -17.06 18.86
N LEU A 229 19.48 -17.37 17.82
CA LEU A 229 18.09 -16.92 17.68
C LEU A 229 17.13 -17.85 18.43
N SER A 230 16.26 -17.29 19.26
CA SER A 230 15.19 -18.04 19.90
C SER A 230 13.96 -18.10 19.00
N GLY A 231 13.79 -19.22 18.30
CA GLY A 231 12.60 -19.48 17.47
C GLY A 231 12.86 -19.35 15.97
N ASP A 232 11.78 -19.27 15.19
CA ASP A 232 11.83 -19.04 13.75
C ASP A 232 11.64 -17.54 13.46
N PRO A 233 12.67 -16.83 13.00
CA PRO A 233 12.61 -15.40 12.70
C PRO A 233 11.50 -14.99 11.75
N ARG A 234 11.07 -15.91 10.86
CA ARG A 234 9.96 -15.66 9.93
C ARG A 234 8.65 -15.35 10.62
N THR A 235 8.47 -15.85 11.85
CA THR A 235 7.29 -15.51 12.65
C THR A 235 7.31 -14.03 13.00
N ILE A 236 8.45 -13.51 13.46
CA ILE A 236 8.59 -12.10 13.83
C ILE A 236 8.49 -11.20 12.60
N ILE A 237 9.10 -11.60 11.47
CA ILE A 237 8.97 -10.84 10.22
C ILE A 237 7.52 -10.75 9.75
N ARG A 238 6.73 -11.83 9.88
CA ARG A 238 5.30 -11.77 9.61
C ARG A 238 4.57 -10.81 10.54
N GLU A 239 4.88 -10.81 11.83
CA GLU A 239 4.24 -9.88 12.76
C GLU A 239 4.63 -8.41 12.48
N LEU A 240 5.87 -8.16 12.00
CA LEU A 240 6.27 -6.84 11.51
C LEU A 240 5.47 -6.43 10.26
N GLY A 241 5.28 -7.34 9.30
CA GLY A 241 4.50 -7.09 8.09
C GLY A 241 3.00 -6.93 8.34
N ASP A 242 2.42 -7.74 9.22
CA ASP A 242 1.04 -7.59 9.69
C ASP A 242 0.86 -6.23 10.38
N PHE A 243 1.79 -5.83 11.26
CA PHE A 243 1.73 -4.52 11.90
C PHE A 243 1.87 -3.36 10.90
N TYR A 244 2.72 -3.52 9.89
CA TYR A 244 2.85 -2.54 8.81
C TYR A 244 1.50 -2.27 8.17
N HIS A 245 0.82 -3.35 7.75
CA HIS A 245 -0.43 -3.26 7.03
C HIS A 245 -1.58 -2.76 7.92
N ASP A 246 -1.70 -3.32 9.13
CA ASP A 246 -2.86 -3.10 10.00
C ASP A 246 -2.78 -1.80 10.81
N TYR A 247 -1.57 -1.27 11.01
CA TYR A 247 -1.36 -0.08 11.84
C TYR A 247 -0.47 0.96 11.18
N ALA A 248 0.80 0.67 10.84
CA ALA A 248 1.75 1.70 10.44
C ALA A 248 1.36 2.39 9.13
N TRP A 249 1.20 1.63 8.06
CA TRP A 249 0.72 2.16 6.79
C TRP A 249 -0.76 2.55 6.85
N LYS A 250 -1.59 1.82 7.61
CA LYS A 250 -2.99 2.20 7.80
C LYS A 250 -3.14 3.62 8.33
N TYR A 251 -2.30 4.03 9.28
CA TYR A 251 -2.33 5.38 9.84
C TYR A 251 -2.04 6.47 8.80
N VAL A 252 -1.07 6.22 7.92
CA VAL A 252 -0.77 7.08 6.77
C VAL A 252 -1.95 7.08 5.78
N ALA A 253 -2.47 5.90 5.46
CA ALA A 253 -3.56 5.72 4.50
C ALA A 253 -4.86 6.39 4.94
N GLU A 254 -5.24 6.31 6.22
CA GLU A 254 -6.42 6.99 6.76
C GLU A 254 -6.27 8.52 6.74
N THR A 255 -5.05 9.00 6.94
CA THR A 255 -4.71 10.42 6.80
C THR A 255 -4.92 10.90 5.36
N ILE A 256 -4.55 10.09 4.37
CA ILE A 256 -4.81 10.34 2.95
C ILE A 256 -6.32 10.23 2.64
N SER A 257 -7.00 9.22 3.19
CA SER A 257 -8.43 8.94 2.99
C SER A 257 -9.30 10.12 3.43
N ARG A 258 -8.97 10.76 4.56
CA ARG A 258 -9.64 11.96 5.08
C ARG A 258 -9.60 13.15 4.10
N GLU A 259 -8.52 13.26 3.32
CA GLU A 259 -8.26 14.37 2.39
C GLU A 259 -8.72 14.10 0.95
N THR A 260 -8.93 12.84 0.58
CA THR A 260 -9.26 12.41 -0.79
C THR A 260 -10.70 11.91 -1.03
N PRO A 261 -11.72 12.23 -0.20
CA PRO A 261 -13.05 11.68 -0.43
C PRO A 261 -13.76 12.38 -1.60
N HIS A 262 -14.30 11.57 -2.51
CA HIS A 262 -15.09 11.95 -3.68
C HIS A 262 -16.53 11.44 -3.58
N GLY A 263 -17.42 11.93 -4.46
CA GLY A 263 -18.81 11.50 -4.53
C GLY A 263 -19.76 12.15 -3.51
N ILE A 264 -20.99 11.63 -3.47
CA ILE A 264 -22.12 12.18 -2.68
C ILE A 264 -21.85 12.05 -1.18
N ASP A 265 -21.22 10.95 -0.77
CA ASP A 265 -21.03 10.57 0.63
C ASP A 265 -19.63 10.95 1.17
N LYS A 266 -18.95 11.88 0.51
CA LYS A 266 -17.60 12.34 0.89
C LYS A 266 -17.44 12.77 2.35
N ASN A 267 -18.51 13.28 2.98
CA ASN A 267 -18.47 13.68 4.38
C ASN A 267 -18.57 12.47 5.33
N GLU A 268 -19.29 11.42 4.93
CA GLU A 268 -19.38 10.16 5.66
C GLU A 268 -18.02 9.44 5.61
N ILE A 269 -17.40 9.38 4.43
CA ILE A 269 -16.04 8.84 4.25
C ILE A 269 -15.04 9.61 5.11
N ARG A 270 -15.08 10.95 5.08
CA ARG A 270 -14.19 11.78 5.91
C ARG A 270 -14.38 11.51 7.40
N GLN A 271 -15.62 11.34 7.85
CA GLN A 271 -15.92 11.03 9.24
C GLN A 271 -15.39 9.65 9.61
N GLY A 272 -15.60 8.63 8.78
CA GLY A 272 -15.08 7.28 9.00
C GLY A 272 -13.55 7.26 9.16
N ALA A 273 -12.84 7.94 8.25
CA ALA A 273 -11.38 8.09 8.36
C ALA A 273 -10.96 8.84 9.64
N SER A 274 -11.75 9.82 10.10
CA SER A 274 -11.46 10.54 11.34
C SER A 274 -11.68 9.69 12.59
N ASP A 275 -12.70 8.83 12.58
CA ASP A 275 -12.98 7.89 13.67
C ASP A 275 -11.86 6.82 13.76
N GLU A 276 -11.37 6.34 12.61
CA GLU A 276 -10.25 5.39 12.57
C GLU A 276 -8.92 6.02 13.00
N LEU A 277 -8.63 7.25 12.56
CA LEU A 277 -7.44 7.99 13.03
C LEU A 277 -7.46 8.17 14.54
N GLN A 278 -8.62 8.51 15.13
CA GLN A 278 -8.74 8.60 16.58
C GLN A 278 -8.45 7.24 17.26
N PHE A 279 -8.92 6.13 16.69
CA PHE A 279 -8.61 4.81 17.22
C PHE A 279 -7.11 4.52 17.16
N LEU A 280 -6.44 4.85 16.06
CA LEU A 280 -5.00 4.68 15.91
C LEU A 280 -4.24 5.57 16.92
N ASP A 281 -4.58 6.85 17.03
CA ASP A 281 -3.98 7.79 18.00
C ASP A 281 -4.03 7.23 19.44
N GLU A 282 -5.13 6.59 19.82
CA GLU A 282 -5.35 6.10 21.19
C GLU A 282 -4.65 4.76 21.48
N ASN A 283 -4.36 3.93 20.46
CA ASN A 283 -3.94 2.54 20.65
C ASN A 283 -2.58 2.20 20.05
N TYR A 284 -2.03 3.01 19.13
CA TYR A 284 -0.82 2.70 18.37
C TYR A 284 0.38 2.41 19.29
N ASP A 285 0.65 3.27 20.28
CA ASP A 285 1.77 3.10 21.22
C ASP A 285 1.66 1.81 22.05
N GLU A 286 0.45 1.34 22.34
CA GLU A 286 0.25 0.05 23.01
C GLU A 286 0.56 -1.10 22.08
N PHE A 287 0.05 -1.06 20.85
CA PHE A 287 0.31 -2.10 19.85
C PHE A 287 1.80 -2.17 19.49
N LEU A 288 2.47 -1.03 19.30
CA LEU A 288 3.89 -0.99 18.99
C LEU A 288 4.73 -1.58 20.14
N ARG A 289 4.43 -1.22 21.40
CA ARG A 289 5.13 -1.81 22.56
C ARG A 289 4.95 -3.32 22.66
N ASN A 290 3.75 -3.83 22.35
CA ASN A 290 3.53 -5.28 22.33
C ASN A 290 4.37 -5.97 21.25
N LEU A 291 4.55 -5.33 20.09
CA LEU A 291 5.40 -5.83 19.01
C LEU A 291 6.90 -5.75 19.39
N GLU A 292 7.34 -4.67 20.03
CA GLU A 292 8.69 -4.53 20.57
C GLU A 292 9.01 -5.62 21.59
N GLU A 293 8.09 -5.89 22.52
CA GLU A 293 8.22 -6.95 23.51
C GLU A 293 8.34 -8.32 22.83
N LEU A 294 7.52 -8.59 21.81
CA LEU A 294 7.57 -9.83 21.03
C LEU A 294 8.92 -10.00 20.31
N CYS A 295 9.44 -8.93 19.68
CA CYS A 295 10.75 -8.95 19.03
C CYS A 295 11.88 -9.16 20.05
N ALA A 296 11.79 -8.54 21.22
CA ALA A 296 12.78 -8.67 22.29
C ALA A 296 12.79 -10.07 22.91
N GLU A 297 11.62 -10.69 23.11
CA GLU A 297 11.50 -12.09 23.57
C GLU A 297 12.11 -13.08 22.57
N ALA A 298 12.05 -12.77 21.27
CA ALA A 298 12.72 -13.53 20.21
C ALA A 298 14.23 -13.28 20.10
N GLY A 299 14.78 -12.35 20.89
CA GLY A 299 16.20 -11.96 20.84
C GLY A 299 16.56 -11.16 19.59
N LEU A 300 15.58 -10.57 18.91
CA LEU A 300 15.74 -9.86 17.65
C LEU A 300 15.87 -8.34 17.79
N VAL A 301 15.87 -7.81 19.01
CA VAL A 301 16.14 -6.38 19.24
C VAL A 301 17.59 -6.22 19.72
N PRO A 302 18.34 -5.23 19.20
CA PRO A 302 19.69 -4.94 19.69
C PRO A 302 19.67 -4.61 21.19
N SER A 303 20.50 -5.31 21.95
CA SER A 303 20.84 -4.91 23.31
C SER A 303 21.76 -3.68 23.28
N PRO A 304 21.86 -2.87 24.35
CA PRO A 304 22.81 -1.78 24.41
C PRO A 304 24.26 -2.19 24.10
N SER A 305 24.64 -3.45 24.35
CA SER A 305 25.95 -4.02 23.97
C SER A 305 26.16 -4.18 22.47
N ASP A 306 25.10 -4.35 21.68
CA ASP A 306 25.16 -4.59 20.23
C ASP A 306 25.47 -3.31 19.42
N TYR A 307 25.22 -2.15 20.02
CA TYR A 307 25.62 -0.84 19.47
C TYR A 307 27.11 -0.52 19.71
N TYR A 308 27.73 -1.17 20.71
CA TYR A 308 29.15 -1.03 21.02
C TYR A 308 29.91 -2.27 20.55
N LEU A 309 29.94 -2.51 19.24
CA LEU A 309 30.95 -3.38 18.65
C LEU A 309 32.34 -2.79 18.97
N ASP A 310 33.05 -3.48 19.86
CA ASP A 310 34.47 -3.32 20.19
C ASP A 310 35.08 -1.95 19.86
N ALA A 311 34.92 -0.99 20.79
CA ALA A 311 35.78 0.20 20.86
C ALA A 311 37.26 -0.14 21.17
N SER A 312 37.67 -1.40 21.01
CA SER A 312 39.04 -1.90 21.12
C SER A 312 39.78 -1.87 19.78
N ASP A 313 39.09 -1.89 18.63
CA ASP A 313 39.71 -1.96 17.28
C ASP A 313 39.28 -0.82 16.31
N SER A 314 38.62 0.22 16.81
CA SER A 314 38.23 1.35 15.96
C SER A 314 39.43 2.25 15.59
N PRO A 315 39.76 2.44 14.29
CA PRO A 315 40.81 3.36 13.83
C PRO A 315 40.52 4.84 14.17
N LEU A 316 39.30 5.15 14.61
CA LEU A 316 38.93 6.46 15.15
C LEU A 316 39.57 6.73 16.51
N LYS A 317 39.89 5.70 17.31
CA LYS A 317 40.50 5.87 18.63
C LYS A 317 41.96 6.32 18.54
N ASP A 318 42.69 5.79 17.56
CA ASP A 318 44.05 6.23 17.23
C ASP A 318 44.02 7.65 16.67
N SER A 319 43.06 7.96 15.80
CA SER A 319 42.90 9.31 15.23
C SER A 319 42.53 10.36 16.28
N VAL A 320 41.69 10.01 17.26
CA VAL A 320 41.31 10.89 18.38
C VAL A 320 42.44 11.06 19.39
N SER A 321 43.24 10.01 19.61
CA SER A 321 44.42 10.07 20.48
C SER A 321 45.55 10.90 19.85
N GLU A 322 45.81 10.75 18.55
CA GLU A 322 46.76 11.60 17.81
C GLU A 322 46.31 13.07 17.78
N LEU A 323 45.01 13.35 17.63
CA LEU A 323 44.46 14.70 17.70
C LEU A 323 44.59 15.31 19.10
N ALA A 324 44.40 14.51 20.16
CA ALA A 324 44.58 14.96 21.54
C ALA A 324 46.05 15.28 21.86
N GLU A 325 46.98 14.43 21.44
CA GLU A 325 48.43 14.67 21.60
C GLU A 325 48.89 15.91 20.80
N THR A 326 48.37 16.11 19.59
CA THR A 326 48.66 17.30 18.78
C THR A 326 48.13 18.58 19.42
N TYR A 327 46.97 18.52 20.09
CA TYR A 327 46.37 19.67 20.76
C TYR A 327 47.15 20.08 22.02
N ASP A 328 47.68 19.11 22.76
CA ASP A 328 48.52 19.36 23.94
C ASP A 328 49.90 19.90 23.55
N GLU A 329 50.51 19.45 22.44
CA GLU A 329 51.78 20.02 21.95
C GLU A 329 51.65 21.47 21.48
N ILE A 330 50.51 21.84 20.88
CA ILE A 330 50.24 23.21 20.43
C ILE A 330 50.02 24.17 21.62
N ASN A 331 49.41 23.70 22.70
CA ASN A 331 49.15 24.51 23.90
C ASN A 331 50.30 24.51 24.92
N SER A 332 51.36 23.74 24.68
CA SER A 332 52.56 23.65 25.54
C SER A 332 53.75 24.50 25.05
N ARG A 333 53.59 25.25 23.96
CA ARG A 333 54.55 26.25 23.44
C ARG A 333 54.04 27.66 23.66
#